data_AF-M4B5L1-F1
#
_entry.id   AF-M4B5L1-F1
#
_cell.length_a   1.000
_cell.length_b   1.000
_cell.length_c   1.000
_cell.angle_alpha   90.00
_cell.angle_beta   90.00
_cell.angle_gamma   90.00
#
_symmetry.space_group_name_H-M   'P 1'
#
loop_
_entity.id
_entity.type
_entity.pdbx_description
1 polymer ?
#
loop_
_entity_poly.entity_id
_entity_poly.type
_entity_poly.pdbx_seq_one_letter_code
_entity_poly.pdbx_strand_id
1 'polypeptide(L)' 'MEVDSLSDSKYPLLVVDEASGCMKGFSLRAKSESEACLKKYVMAVQTQFNKKVKKFRHDGAR' A
#
# COMPACT_ATOMS: atom_id res chain seq x y z
N MET A 1 35.43 -5.92 -7.30
CA MET A 1 34.39 -6.13 -6.28
C MET A 1 33.59 -4.85 -6.26
N GLU A 2 32.54 -4.81 -7.06
CA GLU A 2 31.73 -3.61 -7.23
C GLU A 2 30.85 -3.47 -6.00
N VAL A 3 30.93 -2.30 -5.36
CA VAL A 3 30.20 -2.00 -4.13
C VAL A 3 28.73 -1.82 -4.53
N ASP A 4 27.88 -2.76 -4.13
CA ASP A 4 26.43 -2.70 -4.34
C ASP A 4 25.92 -1.38 -3.72
N SER A 5 25.55 -0.44 -4.57
CA SER A 5 25.18 0.90 -4.16
C SER A 5 23.90 0.85 -3.32
N LEU A 6 23.90 1.51 -2.16
CA LEU A 6 22.76 1.69 -1.24
C LEU A 6 21.61 2.54 -1.85
N SER A 7 21.21 2.27 -3.08
CA SER A 7 20.23 3.05 -3.84
C SER A 7 19.09 2.19 -4.36
N ASP A 8 18.64 1.18 -3.60
CA ASP A 8 17.30 0.61 -3.77
C ASP A 8 16.34 1.52 -2.99
N SER A 9 15.95 2.64 -3.59
CA SER A 9 15.02 3.60 -2.99
C SER A 9 13.66 2.92 -2.77
N LYS A 10 13.46 2.40 -1.56
CA LYS A 10 12.20 1.77 -1.16
C LYS A 10 11.16 2.84 -0.86
N TYR A 11 10.01 2.76 -1.52
CA TYR A 11 8.88 3.63 -1.28
C TYR A 11 7.90 2.90 -0.34
N PRO A 12 7.83 3.26 0.95
CA PRO A 12 6.90 2.64 1.87
C PRO A 12 5.46 3.08 1.54
N LEU A 13 4.54 2.14 1.50
CA LEU A 13 3.11 2.37 1.42
C LEU A 13 2.44 1.70 2.62
N LEU A 14 1.74 2.49 3.43
CA LEU A 14 1.03 2.00 4.62
C LEU A 14 -0.47 2.15 4.39
N VAL A 15 -1.20 1.05 4.56
CA VAL A 15 -2.66 1.04 4.57
C VAL A 15 -3.15 0.77 5.99
N VAL A 16 -4.04 1.62 6.46
CA VAL A 16 -4.61 1.55 7.81
C VAL A 16 -6.11 1.35 7.68
N ASP A 17 -6.63 0.31 8.33
CA ASP A 17 -8.06 0.21 8.58
C ASP A 17 -8.38 0.92 9.89
N GLU A 18 -8.99 2.11 9.79
CA GLU A 18 -9.29 2.95 10.95
C GLU A 18 -10.26 2.28 11.94
N ALA A 19 -11.16 1.41 11.47
CA ALA A 19 -12.16 0.77 12.32
C ALA A 19 -11.58 -0.31 13.23
N SER A 20 -10.64 -1.11 12.73
CA SER A 20 -9.98 -2.19 13.48
C SER A 20 -8.62 -1.79 14.05
N GLY A 21 -8.05 -0.66 13.62
CA GLY A 21 -6.68 -0.28 13.93
C GLY A 21 -5.63 -1.17 13.25
N CYS A 22 -6.04 -2.06 12.35
CA CYS A 22 -5.11 -2.94 11.64
C CYS A 22 -4.31 -2.16 10.58
N MET A 23 -3.03 -2.50 10.46
CA MET A 23 -2.12 -1.86 9.52
C MET A 23 -1.48 -2.89 8.59
N LYS A 24 -1.32 -2.53 7.31
CA LYS A 24 -0.58 -3.31 6.33
C LYS A 24 0.43 -2.43 5.60
N GLY A 25 1.71 -2.74 5.76
CA GLY A 25 2.81 -2.09 5.06
C GLY A 25 3.22 -2.82 3.79
N PHE A 26 3.63 -2.06 2.78
CA PHE A 26 4.22 -2.53 1.53
C PHE A 26 5.53 -1.76 1.28
N SER A 27 6.52 -2.46 0.75
CA SER A 27 7.78 -1.87 0.29
C SER A 27 7.80 -1.90 -1.24
N LEU A 28 7.60 -0.76 -1.87
CA LEU A 28 7.60 -0.64 -3.33
C LEU A 28 9.00 -0.30 -3.84
N ARG A 29 9.34 -0.74 -5.05
CA ARG A 29 10.62 -0.39 -5.69
C ARG A 29 10.52 0.96 -6.41
N ALA A 30 9.32 1.31 -6.89
CA ALA A 30 9.04 2.62 -7.47
C ALA A 30 7.68 3.17 -7.03
N LYS A 31 7.56 4.50 -6.93
CA LYS A 31 6.29 5.18 -6.60
C LYS A 31 5.16 4.84 -7.58
N SER A 32 5.48 4.61 -8.85
CA SER A 32 4.53 4.22 -9.90
C SER A 32 3.83 2.87 -9.65
N GLU A 33 4.40 2.01 -8.80
CA GLU A 33 3.79 0.72 -8.44
C GLU A 33 2.63 0.85 -7.44
N SER A 34 2.49 2.02 -6.80
CA SER A 34 1.51 2.24 -5.72
C SER A 34 0.07 1.99 -6.16
N GLU A 35 -0.32 2.43 -7.36
CA GLU A 35 -1.68 2.22 -7.87
C GLU A 35 -2.01 0.72 -8.03
N ALA A 36 -1.11 -0.02 -8.68
CA ALA A 36 -1.29 -1.45 -8.90
C ALA A 36 -1.32 -2.23 -7.57
N CYS A 37 -0.47 -1.83 -6.62
CA CYS A 37 -0.44 -2.39 -5.28
C CYS A 37 -1.77 -2.16 -4.53
N LEU A 38 -2.26 -0.92 -4.52
CA LEU A 38 -3.53 -0.57 -3.87
C LEU A 38 -4.73 -1.28 -4.51
N LYS A 39 -4.79 -1.37 -5.84
CA LYS A 39 -5.86 -2.11 -6.55
C LYS A 39 -5.88 -3.58 -6.12
N LYS A 40 -4.72 -4.24 -6.09
CA LYS A 40 -4.61 -5.64 -5.62
C LYS A 40 -5.05 -5.80 -4.17
N TYR A 41 -4.62 -4.88 -3.30
CA TYR A 41 -5.01 -4.91 -1.89
C TYR A 41 -6.51 -4.73 -1.71
N VAL A 42 -7.11 -3.72 -2.35
CA VAL A 42 -8.56 -3.46 -2.30
C VAL A 42 -9.33 -4.69 -2.79
N MET A 43 -8.93 -5.28 -3.91
CA MET A 43 -9.59 -6.48 -4.42
C MET A 43 -9.52 -7.64 -3.41
N ALA A 44 -8.35 -7.89 -2.82
CA ALA A 44 -8.18 -8.93 -1.82
C ALA A 44 -9.08 -8.72 -0.58
N VAL A 45 -9.15 -7.50 -0.05
CA VAL A 45 -10.02 -7.16 1.09
C VAL A 45 -11.49 -7.32 0.71
N GLN A 46 -11.90 -6.83 -0.47
CA GLN A 46 -13.28 -6.96 -0.90
C GLN A 46 -13.71 -8.42 -1.06
N THR A 47 -12.83 -9.26 -1.61
CA THR A 47 -13.06 -10.70 -1.72
C THR A 47 -13.14 -11.36 -0.34
N GLN A 48 -12.20 -11.05 0.56
CA GLN A 48 -12.15 -11.64 1.90
C GLN A 48 -13.41 -11.35 2.72
N PHE A 49 -13.90 -10.12 2.69
CA PHE A 49 -15.06 -9.70 3.48
C PHE A 49 -16.38 -9.75 2.71
N ASN A 50 -16.34 -10.12 1.43
CA ASN A 50 -17.46 -10.05 0.49
C ASN A 50 -18.22 -8.72 0.56
N LYS A 51 -17.47 -7.61 0.68
CA LYS A 51 -17.98 -6.26 0.89
C LYS A 51 -17.16 -5.27 0.08
N LYS A 52 -17.82 -4.23 -0.46
CA LYS A 52 -17.12 -3.14 -1.16
C LYS A 52 -16.44 -2.18 -0.17
N VAL A 53 -15.24 -1.76 -0.50
CA VAL A 53 -14.56 -0.64 0.18
C VAL A 53 -15.34 0.64 -0.14
N LYS A 54 -15.79 1.36 0.90
CA LYS A 54 -16.66 2.53 0.75
C LYS A 54 -15.91 3.84 0.64
N LYS A 55 -14.81 3.97 1.38
CA LYS A 55 -14.01 5.19 1.46
C LYS A 55 -12.53 4.80 1.43
N PHE A 56 -11.76 5.60 0.73
CA PHE A 56 -10.31 5.55 0.73
C PHE A 56 -9.81 6.96 1.03
N ARG A 57 -8.91 7.09 1.99
CA ARG A 57 -8.28 8.36 2.34
C ARG A 57 -6.78 8.18 2.18
N HIS A 58 -6.13 9.13 1.51
CA HIS A 58 -4.67 9.16 1.44
C HIS A 58 -4.14 10.27 2.34
N ASP A 59 -2.90 10.12 2.78
CA ASP A 59 -2.20 11.15 3.54
C ASP A 59 -2.13 12.45 2.71
N GLY A 60 -2.47 13.58 3.33
CA GLY A 60 -2.58 14.88 2.67
C GLY A 60 -3.91 15.19 1.97
N ALA A 61 -4.86 14.25 1.89
CA ALA A 61 -6.24 14.57 1.49
C ALA A 61 -6.97 15.25 2.66
N ARG A 62 -7.13 16.57 2.56
CA ARG A 62 -7.92 17.38 3.49
C ARG A 62 -9.40 17.34 3.13
#